data_AF-A0A9P6SRU4-F1
#
_entry.id   AF-A0A9P6SRU4-F1
#
_cell.length_a   1.000
_cell.length_b   1.000
_cell.length_c   1.000
_cell.angle_alpha   90.00
_cell.angle_beta   90.00
_cell.angle_gamma   90.00
#
_symmetry.space_group_name_H-M   'P 1'
#
loop_
_entity.id
_entity.type
_entity.pdbx_description
1 polymer ?
#
loop_
_entity_poly.entity_id
_entity_poly.type
_entity_poly.pdbx_seq_one_letter_code
_entity_poly.pdbx_strand_id
1 'polypeptide(L)'
;MPDWCIDYLNTHTGSSVDIQQAMQSLTLSTRSLAGESFQDGNTALFVARVRAPIEKELGCNMAHPLRPRGAGVDFLCITVVACTLCGSRHSRNHYLARPILDHCFYMRNYAKKCIPRAYNWDNHHIIKKLIAYPATDLPYCRILHAVFRDRGYTLVYAYKDGATTGRFLCFDGLLWQELPRNVVAREVEAICGTVLDSLIKYVKPRLGCEDKEEIEMINKQKAQLKRGRTYISRNSNTNSIVDMYRTQYGDNDIEGKLDTNPDLLVACNGVIDLRAGECRSGEPEDYMAKKLDTYYNGLESSTKDIDEFMLDIFDQNTDLIEYVQRLLGYGITGHTSEQCWLILTGSGGNGKSLLVGLLEKLLEKWYVTAPYDIFFKSNRRAQAGGPSPHLGTMRGARIC
;
A
#
# COMPACT_ATOMS: atom_id res chain seq x y z
N MET A 1 -33.37 -7.98 -18.85
CA MET A 1 -32.21 -7.07 -18.98
C MET A 1 -32.75 -5.67 -19.19
N PRO A 2 -32.12 -4.63 -18.64
CA PRO A 2 -32.48 -3.23 -18.87
C PRO A 2 -31.95 -2.73 -20.22
N ASP A 3 -32.62 -1.73 -20.78
CA ASP A 3 -32.30 -1.16 -22.11
C ASP A 3 -30.85 -0.66 -22.20
N TRP A 4 -30.32 -0.01 -21.16
CA TRP A 4 -28.93 0.45 -21.14
C TRP A 4 -27.89 -0.69 -21.27
N CYS A 5 -28.20 -1.89 -20.77
CA CYS A 5 -27.29 -3.03 -20.82
C CYS A 5 -27.42 -3.77 -22.17
N ILE A 6 -28.63 -3.79 -22.73
CA ILE A 6 -28.87 -4.22 -24.11
C ILE A 6 -28.16 -3.26 -25.08
N ASP A 7 -28.24 -1.96 -24.86
CA ASP A 7 -27.53 -0.93 -25.63
C ASP A 7 -26.02 -1.02 -25.47
N TYR A 8 -25.50 -1.25 -24.25
CA TYR A 8 -24.07 -1.49 -24.02
C TYR A 8 -23.58 -2.72 -24.79
N LEU A 9 -24.33 -3.83 -24.75
CA LEU A 9 -23.94 -5.03 -25.49
C LEU A 9 -24.13 -4.86 -27.00
N ASN A 10 -25.20 -4.21 -27.47
CA ASN A 10 -25.45 -3.93 -28.89
C ASN A 10 -24.38 -3.00 -29.48
N THR A 11 -23.96 -1.97 -28.73
CA THR A 11 -22.87 -1.05 -29.13
C THR A 11 -21.51 -1.74 -29.19
N HIS A 12 -21.31 -2.82 -28.43
CA HIS A 12 -20.03 -3.54 -28.37
C HIS A 12 -20.00 -4.86 -29.17
N THR A 13 -21.13 -5.34 -29.72
CA THR A 13 -21.22 -6.61 -30.46
C THR A 13 -21.52 -6.46 -31.96
N GLY A 14 -21.84 -5.26 -32.43
CA GLY A 14 -22.07 -4.97 -33.85
C GLY A 14 -23.47 -5.36 -34.35
N SER A 15 -23.98 -4.58 -35.29
CA SER A 15 -25.40 -4.40 -35.66
C SER A 15 -26.13 -5.57 -36.35
N SER A 16 -25.63 -6.80 -36.27
CA SER A 16 -26.23 -7.92 -37.02
C SER A 16 -27.30 -8.73 -36.28
N VAL A 17 -27.49 -8.56 -34.96
CA VAL A 17 -28.50 -9.35 -34.22
C VAL A 17 -29.02 -8.61 -32.98
N ASP A 18 -30.35 -8.57 -32.86
CA ASP A 18 -31.08 -8.03 -31.71
C ASP A 18 -30.96 -8.95 -30.48
N ILE A 19 -30.24 -8.49 -29.46
CA ILE A 19 -30.01 -9.19 -28.19
C ILE A 19 -31.34 -9.44 -27.45
N GLN A 20 -32.36 -8.61 -27.68
CA GLN A 20 -33.66 -8.72 -27.04
C GLN A 20 -34.42 -9.97 -27.54
N GLN A 21 -34.34 -10.28 -28.84
CA GLN A 21 -34.88 -11.52 -29.42
C GLN A 21 -34.13 -12.78 -28.94
N ALA A 22 -32.80 -12.72 -28.85
CA ALA A 22 -32.00 -13.86 -28.39
C ALA A 22 -32.32 -14.24 -26.93
N MET A 23 -32.54 -13.25 -26.06
CA MET A 23 -32.91 -13.49 -24.67
C MET A 23 -34.30 -14.12 -24.51
N GLN A 24 -35.29 -13.68 -25.29
CA GLN A 24 -36.64 -14.25 -25.25
C GLN A 24 -36.65 -15.76 -25.57
N SER A 25 -35.75 -16.20 -26.46
CA SER A 25 -35.58 -17.63 -26.78
C SER A 25 -34.96 -18.46 -25.63
N LEU A 26 -34.13 -17.84 -24.77
CA LEU A 26 -33.43 -18.50 -23.65
C LEU A 26 -34.28 -18.62 -22.38
N THR A 27 -35.20 -17.69 -22.14
CA THR A 27 -36.12 -17.76 -21.00
C THR A 27 -37.13 -18.89 -21.16
N LEU A 28 -37.44 -19.31 -22.40
CA LEU A 28 -38.35 -20.42 -22.69
C LEU A 28 -37.69 -21.79 -22.45
N SER A 29 -36.37 -21.93 -22.58
CA SER A 29 -35.65 -23.21 -22.42
C SER A 29 -35.20 -23.50 -20.98
N THR A 30 -35.13 -22.49 -20.11
CA THR A 30 -34.59 -22.62 -18.75
C THR A 30 -35.60 -23.14 -17.71
N ARG A 31 -36.90 -23.25 -18.04
CA ARG A 31 -37.90 -23.82 -17.13
C ARG A 31 -37.93 -25.36 -17.09
N SER A 32 -37.32 -26.07 -18.05
CA SER A 32 -37.46 -27.54 -18.15
C SER A 32 -36.19 -28.38 -17.91
N LEU A 33 -34.99 -27.79 -17.74
CA LEU A 33 -33.76 -28.59 -17.84
C LEU A 33 -32.81 -28.40 -16.65
N ALA A 34 -33.21 -28.94 -15.50
CA ALA A 34 -32.28 -29.28 -14.43
C ALA A 34 -31.63 -30.66 -14.74
N GLY A 35 -30.75 -30.74 -15.73
CA GLY A 35 -29.94 -31.95 -15.91
C GLY A 35 -29.38 -32.30 -17.29
N GLU A 36 -29.84 -31.72 -18.38
CA GLU A 36 -29.35 -32.14 -19.72
C GLU A 36 -28.25 -31.22 -20.27
N SER A 37 -27.35 -31.83 -21.04
CA SER A 37 -26.28 -31.15 -21.77
C SER A 37 -26.87 -30.13 -22.75
N PHE A 38 -26.53 -28.85 -22.55
CA PHE A 38 -26.90 -27.75 -23.43
C PHE A 38 -26.33 -27.94 -24.84
N GLN A 39 -27.15 -28.43 -25.78
CA GLN A 39 -26.90 -28.38 -27.23
C GLN A 39 -27.87 -27.41 -27.92
N ASP A 40 -28.27 -26.33 -27.24
CA ASP A 40 -29.18 -25.35 -27.80
C ASP A 40 -28.40 -24.13 -28.35
N GLY A 41 -28.53 -23.86 -29.65
CA GLY A 41 -27.72 -22.89 -30.40
C GLY A 41 -27.80 -21.47 -29.84
N ASN A 42 -28.94 -21.10 -29.23
CA ASN A 42 -29.14 -19.78 -28.63
C ASN A 42 -28.32 -19.59 -27.33
N THR A 43 -28.09 -20.65 -26.56
CA THR A 43 -27.26 -20.59 -25.34
C THR A 43 -25.78 -20.43 -25.69
N ALA A 44 -25.32 -21.13 -26.73
CA ALA A 44 -23.98 -20.99 -27.24
C ALA A 44 -23.71 -19.58 -27.79
N LEU A 45 -24.69 -18.98 -28.49
CA LEU A 45 -24.61 -17.62 -29.02
C LEU A 45 -24.54 -16.57 -27.91
N PHE A 46 -25.36 -16.71 -26.86
CA PHE A 46 -25.34 -15.83 -25.67
C PHE A 46 -24.01 -15.93 -24.92
N VAL A 47 -23.54 -17.15 -24.67
CA VAL A 47 -22.23 -17.41 -24.04
C VAL A 47 -21.08 -16.80 -24.84
N ALA A 48 -21.07 -16.94 -26.16
CA ALA A 48 -20.02 -16.37 -27.01
C ALA A 48 -20.00 -14.82 -26.98
N ARG A 49 -21.18 -14.18 -26.89
CA ARG A 49 -21.32 -12.72 -26.93
C ARG A 49 -21.07 -12.02 -25.60
N VAL A 50 -21.37 -12.67 -24.48
CA VAL A 50 -21.11 -12.13 -23.14
C VAL A 50 -19.62 -12.29 -22.76
N ARG A 51 -18.93 -13.26 -23.36
CA ARG A 51 -17.51 -13.53 -23.10
C ARG A 51 -16.61 -12.35 -23.41
N ALA A 52 -16.66 -11.79 -24.63
CA ALA A 52 -15.72 -10.74 -25.06
C ALA A 52 -15.84 -9.44 -24.25
N PRO A 53 -17.05 -8.92 -23.93
CA PRO A 53 -17.21 -7.77 -23.03
C PRO A 53 -16.69 -8.05 -21.61
N ILE A 54 -16.92 -9.25 -21.06
CA ILE A 54 -16.40 -9.61 -19.73
C ILE A 54 -14.87 -9.73 -19.75
N GLU A 55 -14.27 -10.33 -20.78
CA GLU A 55 -12.82 -10.43 -20.93
C GLU A 55 -12.18 -9.03 -21.05
N LYS A 56 -12.85 -8.11 -21.75
CA LYS A 56 -12.45 -6.70 -21.88
C LYS A 56 -12.54 -5.95 -20.53
N GLU A 57 -13.66 -6.07 -19.82
CA GLU A 57 -13.88 -5.43 -18.52
C GLU A 57 -12.92 -5.94 -17.44
N LEU A 58 -12.61 -7.24 -17.47
CA LEU A 58 -11.69 -7.87 -16.51
C LEU A 58 -10.22 -7.79 -16.95
N GLY A 59 -9.92 -7.29 -18.14
CA GLY A 59 -8.56 -7.23 -18.70
C GLY A 59 -7.86 -8.59 -18.82
N CYS A 60 -8.60 -9.67 -19.06
CA CYS A 60 -8.06 -11.03 -19.10
C CYS A 60 -8.91 -12.00 -19.94
N ASN A 61 -8.28 -13.03 -20.51
CA ASN A 61 -8.98 -14.07 -21.28
C ASN A 61 -9.58 -15.13 -20.37
N MET A 62 -10.72 -15.72 -20.72
CA MET A 62 -11.30 -16.86 -20.01
C MET A 62 -10.62 -18.18 -20.38
N ALA A 63 -10.39 -19.04 -19.38
CA ALA A 63 -9.72 -20.34 -19.54
C ALA A 63 -10.67 -21.45 -20.01
N HIS A 64 -11.96 -21.33 -19.70
CA HIS A 64 -12.97 -22.35 -19.97
C HIS A 64 -14.27 -21.72 -20.46
N PRO A 65 -15.14 -22.49 -21.16
CA PRO A 65 -16.47 -22.04 -21.54
C PRO A 65 -17.30 -21.63 -20.31
N LEU A 66 -18.11 -20.59 -20.45
CA LEU A 66 -19.09 -20.15 -19.46
C LEU A 66 -20.04 -21.31 -19.12
N ARG A 67 -20.22 -21.60 -17.83
CA ARG A 67 -21.11 -22.67 -17.34
C ARG A 67 -22.30 -22.08 -16.60
N PRO A 68 -23.56 -22.31 -17.03
CA PRO A 68 -24.74 -21.86 -16.31
C PRO A 68 -24.82 -22.49 -14.92
N ARG A 69 -25.20 -21.72 -13.88
CA ARG A 69 -25.38 -22.21 -12.51
C ARG A 69 -26.45 -21.42 -11.76
N GLY A 70 -27.66 -21.99 -11.67
CA GLY A 70 -28.82 -21.29 -11.09
C GLY A 70 -29.18 -20.06 -11.93
N ALA A 71 -29.46 -18.92 -11.28
CA ALA A 71 -29.75 -17.65 -11.96
C ALA A 71 -28.51 -16.94 -12.56
N GLY A 72 -27.35 -17.59 -12.66
CA GLY A 72 -26.10 -16.94 -13.09
C GLY A 72 -25.20 -17.84 -13.92
N VAL A 73 -24.00 -17.35 -14.23
CA VAL A 73 -23.00 -18.04 -15.05
C VAL A 73 -21.63 -18.01 -14.36
N ASP A 74 -21.04 -19.20 -14.19
CA ASP A 74 -19.69 -19.40 -13.65
C ASP A 74 -18.66 -19.34 -14.79
N PHE A 75 -17.54 -18.67 -14.57
CA PHE A 75 -16.38 -18.71 -15.47
C PHE A 75 -15.04 -18.63 -14.74
N LEU A 76 -14.01 -19.13 -15.44
CA LEU A 76 -12.63 -19.06 -15.02
C LEU A 76 -11.89 -18.09 -15.92
N CYS A 77 -11.29 -17.06 -15.33
CA CYS A 77 -10.37 -16.19 -16.03
C CYS A 77 -8.94 -16.72 -15.93
N ILE A 78 -8.20 -16.61 -17.03
CA ILE A 78 -6.74 -16.57 -17.08
C ILE A 78 -6.31 -15.18 -16.57
N THR A 79 -6.79 -14.77 -15.40
CA THR A 79 -6.18 -13.67 -14.66
C THR A 79 -4.95 -14.21 -13.98
N VAL A 80 -3.80 -13.64 -14.35
CA VAL A 80 -2.55 -13.91 -13.66
C VAL A 80 -2.41 -12.86 -12.55
N VAL A 81 -2.81 -13.22 -11.33
CA VAL A 81 -2.76 -12.30 -10.18
C VAL A 81 -1.37 -12.41 -9.55
N ALA A 82 -0.76 -11.27 -9.21
CA ALA A 82 0.48 -11.28 -8.44
C ALA A 82 0.22 -11.95 -7.09
N CYS A 83 0.93 -13.05 -6.83
CA CYS A 83 0.84 -13.76 -5.57
C CYS A 83 1.47 -12.92 -4.47
N THR A 84 0.69 -12.61 -3.44
CA THR A 84 1.13 -11.88 -2.25
C THR A 84 2.43 -12.44 -1.67
N LEU A 85 2.57 -13.77 -1.61
CA LEU A 85 3.70 -14.45 -0.95
C LEU A 85 5.01 -14.43 -1.76
N CYS A 86 4.96 -14.49 -3.08
CA CYS A 86 6.16 -14.61 -3.91
C CYS A 86 6.33 -13.52 -4.98
N GLY A 87 5.38 -12.59 -5.10
CA GLY A 87 5.35 -11.57 -6.15
C GLY A 87 5.13 -12.11 -7.57
N SER A 88 5.16 -13.44 -7.77
CA SER A 88 4.98 -14.07 -9.07
C SER A 88 3.51 -14.12 -9.45
N ARG A 89 3.25 -13.95 -10.73
CA ARG A 89 1.93 -13.99 -11.34
C ARG A 89 1.43 -15.45 -11.39
N HIS A 90 0.32 -15.77 -10.71
CA HIS A 90 -0.31 -17.11 -10.68
C HIS A 90 -1.74 -17.10 -11.26
N SER A 91 -2.15 -18.20 -11.90
CA SER A 91 -3.52 -18.38 -12.39
C SER A 91 -4.47 -18.81 -11.26
N ARG A 92 -5.44 -17.95 -10.89
CA ARG A 92 -6.64 -18.41 -10.15
C ARG A 92 -7.68 -17.31 -10.04
N ASN A 93 -8.86 -17.49 -10.63
CA ASN A 93 -10.11 -16.91 -10.13
C ASN A 93 -11.32 -17.71 -10.63
N HIS A 94 -12.29 -17.95 -9.77
CA HIS A 94 -13.62 -18.43 -10.15
C HIS A 94 -14.58 -17.26 -9.96
N TYR A 95 -15.17 -16.77 -11.03
CA TYR A 95 -16.13 -15.67 -11.01
C TYR A 95 -17.53 -16.23 -11.27
N LEU A 96 -18.52 -15.61 -10.63
CA LEU A 96 -19.92 -15.87 -10.91
C LEU A 96 -20.61 -14.52 -11.12
N ALA A 97 -21.22 -14.39 -12.29
CA ALA A 97 -22.07 -13.28 -12.64
C ALA A 97 -23.53 -13.64 -12.31
N ARG A 98 -24.23 -12.78 -11.58
CA ARG A 98 -25.67 -12.93 -11.29
C ARG A 98 -26.43 -11.63 -11.54
N PRO A 99 -27.65 -11.68 -12.09
CA PRO A 99 -28.59 -10.58 -12.04
C PRO A 99 -29.17 -10.51 -10.62
N ILE A 100 -29.10 -9.33 -10.00
CA ILE A 100 -29.65 -9.11 -8.64
C ILE A 100 -31.06 -8.51 -8.71
N LEU A 101 -31.38 -7.84 -9.83
CA LEU A 101 -32.69 -7.31 -10.23
C LEU A 101 -32.76 -7.40 -11.76
N ASP A 102 -33.95 -7.22 -12.37
CA ASP A 102 -34.16 -7.26 -13.85
C ASP A 102 -33.21 -6.35 -14.66
N HIS A 103 -32.48 -5.47 -13.96
CA HIS A 103 -31.73 -4.32 -14.43
C HIS A 103 -30.25 -4.21 -13.97
N CYS A 104 -29.67 -5.16 -13.24
CA CYS A 104 -28.25 -5.06 -12.82
C CYS A 104 -27.54 -6.43 -12.82
N PHE A 105 -26.47 -6.57 -13.61
CA PHE A 105 -25.52 -7.67 -13.48
C PHE A 105 -24.47 -7.33 -12.44
N TYR A 106 -24.26 -8.24 -11.50
CA TYR A 106 -23.19 -8.16 -10.53
C TYR A 106 -22.21 -9.31 -10.77
N MET A 107 -20.97 -8.97 -11.08
CA MET A 107 -19.86 -9.92 -11.18
C MET A 107 -19.17 -10.04 -9.82
N ARG A 108 -19.23 -11.23 -9.22
CA ARG A 108 -18.54 -11.51 -7.96
C ARG A 108 -17.37 -12.43 -8.20
N ASN A 109 -16.18 -12.01 -7.77
CA ASN A 109 -15.06 -12.93 -7.64
C ASN A 109 -15.29 -13.83 -6.41
N TYR A 110 -15.46 -15.13 -6.64
CA TYR A 110 -15.58 -16.13 -5.56
C TYR A 110 -14.22 -16.68 -5.13
N ALA A 111 -13.11 -16.25 -5.75
CA ALA A 111 -11.84 -16.32 -5.08
C ALA A 111 -11.93 -15.43 -3.84
N LYS A 112 -12.19 -16.07 -2.69
CA LYS A 112 -11.82 -15.46 -1.42
C LYS A 112 -10.37 -15.04 -1.60
N LYS A 113 -10.10 -13.71 -1.59
CA LYS A 113 -8.75 -13.09 -1.46
C LYS A 113 -7.87 -14.10 -0.78
N CYS A 114 -6.73 -14.53 -1.34
CA CYS A 114 -5.82 -15.57 -0.83
C CYS A 114 -5.82 -15.74 0.71
N ILE A 115 -6.90 -16.31 1.21
CA ILE A 115 -7.29 -16.58 2.58
C ILE A 115 -7.73 -18.03 2.44
N PRO A 116 -7.16 -18.89 3.26
CA PRO A 116 -6.77 -20.24 2.90
C PRO A 116 -7.98 -21.12 2.62
N ARG A 117 -8.54 -21.07 1.42
CA ARG A 117 -9.55 -22.03 0.98
C ARG A 117 -9.25 -22.43 -0.45
N ALA A 118 -8.88 -23.70 -0.55
CA ALA A 118 -8.76 -24.50 -1.75
C ALA A 118 -7.51 -24.20 -2.60
N TYR A 119 -6.67 -25.25 -2.71
CA TYR A 119 -5.76 -25.65 -3.79
C TYR A 119 -4.26 -25.75 -3.42
N ASN A 120 -3.68 -26.92 -3.74
CA ASN A 120 -2.26 -27.24 -4.01
C ASN A 120 -1.22 -26.27 -3.42
N TRP A 121 -1.24 -26.12 -2.10
CA TRP A 121 -0.17 -25.49 -1.33
C TRP A 121 1.18 -26.17 -1.58
N ASP A 122 1.13 -27.46 -1.93
CA ASP A 122 2.26 -28.26 -2.35
C ASP A 122 3.02 -27.70 -3.53
N ASN A 123 2.49 -26.76 -4.34
CA ASN A 123 3.24 -26.17 -5.45
C ASN A 123 3.90 -24.83 -5.11
N HIS A 124 3.53 -24.18 -4.00
CA HIS A 124 4.08 -22.87 -3.65
C HIS A 124 5.43 -23.03 -2.92
N HIS A 125 6.53 -22.52 -3.50
CA HIS A 125 7.88 -22.80 -3.01
C HIS A 125 8.14 -22.37 -1.54
N ILE A 126 7.51 -21.28 -1.07
CA ILE A 126 7.61 -20.87 0.35
C ILE A 126 6.84 -21.83 1.25
N ILE A 127 5.67 -22.29 0.81
CA ILE A 127 4.80 -23.16 1.60
C ILE A 127 5.36 -24.58 1.61
N LYS A 128 5.90 -25.08 0.49
CA LYS A 128 6.72 -26.31 0.44
C LYS A 128 7.79 -26.30 1.53
N LYS A 129 8.54 -25.19 1.67
CA LYS A 129 9.59 -25.06 2.68
C LYS A 129 9.03 -25.05 4.11
N LEU A 130 7.89 -24.40 4.35
CA LEU A 130 7.23 -24.45 5.66
C LEU A 130 6.73 -25.85 6.01
N ILE A 131 6.07 -26.53 5.07
CA ILE A 131 5.57 -27.89 5.21
C ILE A 131 6.71 -28.86 5.50
N ALA A 132 7.84 -28.72 4.79
CA ALA A 132 9.03 -29.56 4.98
C ALA A 132 9.83 -29.25 6.25
N TYR A 133 9.39 -28.29 7.08
CA TYR A 133 10.15 -27.66 8.14
C TYR A 133 11.41 -26.95 7.61
N PRO A 134 11.45 -25.61 7.62
CA PRO A 134 12.48 -24.88 6.91
C PRO A 134 13.83 -24.98 7.63
N ALA A 135 14.91 -25.12 6.87
CA ALA A 135 16.28 -25.18 7.40
C ALA A 135 16.81 -23.80 7.87
N THR A 136 16.12 -22.72 7.50
CA THR A 136 16.47 -21.33 7.82
C THR A 136 15.19 -20.53 8.10
N ASP A 137 15.34 -19.35 8.69
CA ASP A 137 14.22 -18.45 9.00
C ASP A 137 13.65 -17.70 7.77
N LEU A 138 14.30 -17.85 6.61
CA LEU A 138 13.99 -17.11 5.38
C LEU A 138 12.52 -17.23 4.94
N PRO A 139 11.85 -18.40 5.04
CA PRO A 139 10.43 -18.49 4.70
C PRO A 139 9.54 -17.62 5.59
N TYR A 140 9.86 -17.47 6.88
CA TYR A 140 9.13 -16.58 7.78
C TYR A 140 9.36 -15.11 7.40
N CYS A 141 10.60 -14.72 7.10
CA CYS A 141 10.92 -13.36 6.64
C CYS A 141 10.15 -13.00 5.36
N ARG A 142 10.09 -13.93 4.39
CA ARG A 142 9.35 -13.73 3.13
C ARG A 142 7.85 -13.59 3.36
N ILE A 143 7.27 -14.38 4.27
CA ILE A 143 5.85 -14.27 4.64
C ILE A 143 5.57 -12.92 5.29
N LEU A 144 6.43 -12.48 6.21
CA LEU A 144 6.32 -11.17 6.83
C LEU A 144 6.34 -10.06 5.77
N HIS A 145 7.38 -10.04 4.93
CA HIS A 145 7.55 -9.03 3.89
C HIS A 145 6.37 -9.02 2.89
N ALA A 146 5.92 -10.20 2.47
CA ALA A 146 4.77 -10.37 1.60
C ALA A 146 3.48 -9.80 2.17
N VAL A 147 3.19 -10.08 3.45
CA VAL A 147 1.94 -9.64 4.10
C VAL A 147 1.96 -8.15 4.39
N PHE A 148 3.12 -7.57 4.72
CA PHE A 148 3.27 -6.12 4.79
C PHE A 148 2.94 -5.48 3.43
N ARG A 149 3.53 -5.99 2.36
CA ARG A 149 3.28 -5.50 1.00
C ARG A 149 1.81 -5.62 0.57
N ASP A 150 1.13 -6.72 0.93
CA ASP A 150 -0.31 -6.91 0.67
C ASP A 150 -1.18 -5.85 1.33
N ARG A 151 -0.78 -5.43 2.53
CA ARG A 151 -1.48 -4.42 3.34
C ARG A 151 -1.17 -2.99 2.88
N GLY A 152 -0.36 -2.82 1.83
CA GLY A 152 0.08 -1.52 1.34
C GLY A 152 1.29 -0.95 2.10
N TYR A 153 1.97 -1.78 2.91
CA TYR A 153 3.13 -1.38 3.69
C TYR A 153 4.44 -1.87 3.08
N THR A 154 5.50 -1.08 3.22
CA THR A 154 6.85 -1.51 2.85
C THR A 154 7.73 -1.52 4.08
N LEU A 155 8.14 -2.71 4.53
CA LEU A 155 9.04 -2.88 5.67
C LEU A 155 10.48 -3.09 5.18
N VAL A 156 11.40 -2.30 5.73
CA VAL A 156 12.83 -2.31 5.41
C VAL A 156 13.64 -2.18 6.70
N TYR A 157 14.83 -2.78 6.74
CA TYR A 157 15.82 -2.48 7.77
C TYR A 157 16.81 -1.44 7.25
N ALA A 158 16.73 -0.24 7.77
CA ALA A 158 17.57 0.89 7.38
C ALA A 158 18.87 0.89 8.20
N TYR A 159 20.01 0.69 7.53
CA TYR A 159 21.33 0.83 8.17
C TYR A 159 21.70 2.31 8.28
N LYS A 160 22.38 2.67 9.38
CA LYS A 160 23.03 3.99 9.48
C LYS A 160 24.35 3.96 8.71
N ASP A 161 24.73 5.08 8.11
CA ASP A 161 25.97 5.22 7.33
C ASP A 161 27.18 4.68 8.11
N GLY A 162 27.84 3.66 7.54
CA GLY A 162 29.02 3.02 8.13
C GLY A 162 28.76 2.20 9.40
N ALA A 163 27.51 1.98 9.80
CA ALA A 163 27.16 1.23 11.00
C ALA A 163 26.68 -0.20 10.69
N THR A 164 26.98 -1.13 11.61
CA THR A 164 26.45 -2.50 11.59
C THR A 164 25.03 -2.61 12.17
N THR A 165 24.53 -1.50 12.72
CA THR A 165 23.23 -1.37 13.35
C THR A 165 22.39 -0.30 12.65
N GLY A 166 21.09 -0.46 12.77
CA GLY A 166 20.09 0.33 12.09
C GLY A 166 18.75 0.23 12.78
N ARG A 167 17.70 0.68 12.11
CA ARG A 167 16.32 0.61 12.60
C ARG A 167 15.39 0.08 11.52
N PHE A 168 14.25 -0.45 11.93
CA PHE A 168 13.22 -0.83 10.98
C PHE A 168 12.41 0.39 10.61
N LEU A 169 12.23 0.59 9.30
CA LEU A 169 11.34 1.60 8.75
C LEU A 169 10.18 0.89 8.05
N CYS A 170 8.97 1.36 8.30
CA CYS A 170 7.77 0.91 7.64
C CYS A 170 7.15 2.09 6.91
N PHE A 171 7.01 1.97 5.60
CA PHE A 171 6.17 2.87 4.81
C PHE A 171 4.70 2.52 5.07
N ASP A 172 3.90 3.50 5.49
CA ASP A 172 2.49 3.30 5.86
C ASP A 172 1.48 3.59 4.74
N GLY A 173 1.97 3.92 3.54
CA GLY A 173 1.16 4.44 2.43
C GLY A 173 1.29 5.95 2.22
N LEU A 174 1.93 6.64 3.16
CA LEU A 174 2.17 8.08 3.11
C LEU A 174 3.59 8.46 3.54
N LEU A 175 4.09 7.86 4.63
CA LEU A 175 5.36 8.19 5.26
C LEU A 175 6.14 6.94 5.66
N TRP A 176 7.46 7.11 5.73
CA TRP A 176 8.35 6.20 6.43
C TRP A 176 8.32 6.48 7.93
N GLN A 177 7.97 5.47 8.71
CA GLN A 177 7.94 5.55 10.17
C GLN A 177 8.83 4.48 10.79
N GLU A 178 9.43 4.81 11.93
CA GLU A 178 10.18 3.83 12.70
C GLU A 178 9.23 2.78 13.28
N LEU A 179 9.50 1.51 12.99
CA LEU A 179 8.78 0.38 13.55
C LEU A 179 9.69 -0.31 14.58
N PRO A 180 9.43 -0.22 15.89
CA PRO A 180 10.33 -0.78 16.89
C PRO A 180 10.55 -2.29 16.70
N ARG A 181 11.78 -2.75 16.92
CA ARG A 181 12.18 -4.16 16.69
C ARG A 181 11.28 -5.17 17.40
N ASN A 182 10.84 -4.87 18.61
CA ASN A 182 9.91 -5.69 19.39
C ASN A 182 8.50 -5.76 18.75
N VAL A 183 8.07 -4.70 18.05
CA VAL A 183 6.81 -4.72 17.29
C VAL A 183 6.94 -5.64 16.08
N VAL A 184 8.04 -5.53 15.33
CA VAL A 184 8.33 -6.44 14.20
C VAL A 184 8.33 -7.90 14.65
N ALA A 185 8.95 -8.19 15.81
CA ALA A 185 8.93 -9.52 16.39
C ALA A 185 7.51 -10.02 16.68
N ARG A 186 6.65 -9.19 17.29
CA ARG A 186 5.24 -9.56 17.51
C ARG A 186 4.48 -9.81 16.21
N GLU A 187 4.73 -9.02 15.17
CA GLU A 187 4.12 -9.22 13.85
C GLU A 187 4.58 -10.53 13.19
N VAL A 188 5.84 -10.93 13.36
CA VAL A 188 6.32 -12.25 12.92
C VAL A 188 5.47 -13.36 13.54
N GLU A 189 5.28 -13.36 14.86
CA GLU A 189 4.48 -14.37 15.53
C GLU A 189 3.02 -14.33 15.07
N ALA A 190 2.41 -13.15 15.01
CA ALA A 190 1.01 -12.98 14.64
C ALA A 190 0.74 -13.44 13.19
N ILE A 191 1.53 -12.95 12.24
CA ILE A 191 1.35 -13.22 10.81
C ILE A 191 1.75 -14.67 10.49
N CYS A 192 2.97 -15.07 10.85
CA CYS A 192 3.43 -16.43 10.54
C CYS A 192 2.63 -17.47 11.32
N GLY A 193 2.22 -17.18 12.56
CA GLY A 193 1.35 -18.02 13.37
C GLY A 193 0.01 -18.25 12.70
N THR A 194 -0.65 -17.18 12.23
CA THR A 194 -1.92 -17.30 11.51
C THR A 194 -1.80 -18.15 10.24
N VAL A 195 -0.70 -17.98 9.50
CA VAL A 195 -0.42 -18.79 8.30
C VAL A 195 -0.22 -20.25 8.66
N LEU A 196 0.60 -20.55 9.67
CA LEU A 196 0.86 -21.93 10.12
C LEU A 196 -0.40 -22.60 10.67
N ASP A 197 -1.17 -21.91 11.53
CA ASP A 197 -2.42 -22.41 12.11
C ASP A 197 -3.44 -22.71 11.02
N SER A 198 -3.49 -21.86 10.00
CA SER A 198 -4.28 -22.12 8.80
C SER A 198 -3.80 -23.37 8.06
N LEU A 199 -2.50 -23.48 7.74
CA LEU A 199 -1.94 -24.65 7.07
C LEU A 199 -2.24 -25.95 7.83
N ILE A 200 -2.10 -25.95 9.16
CA ILE A 200 -2.42 -27.11 10.02
C ILE A 200 -3.89 -27.51 9.87
N LYS A 201 -4.81 -26.55 9.76
CA LYS A 201 -6.25 -26.79 9.57
C LYS A 201 -6.57 -27.36 8.19
N TYR A 202 -5.85 -26.97 7.15
CA TYR A 202 -6.16 -27.33 5.76
C TYR A 202 -5.38 -28.53 5.22
N VAL A 203 -4.20 -28.82 5.74
CA VAL A 203 -3.40 -30.00 5.36
C VAL A 203 -4.09 -31.24 5.95
N LYS A 204 -4.97 -31.87 5.16
CA LYS A 204 -5.76 -33.05 5.54
C LYS A 204 -5.78 -34.04 4.38
N PRO A 205 -5.93 -35.35 4.66
CA PRO A 205 -6.15 -36.35 3.61
C PRO A 205 -7.39 -36.01 2.80
N ARG A 206 -7.44 -36.51 1.57
CA ARG A 206 -8.69 -36.47 0.78
C ARG A 206 -9.81 -37.14 1.56
N LEU A 207 -11.03 -36.62 1.43
CA LEU A 207 -12.18 -37.17 2.11
C LEU A 207 -12.38 -38.63 1.65
N GLY A 208 -12.44 -39.58 2.60
CA GLY A 208 -12.54 -41.01 2.28
C GLY A 208 -11.23 -41.67 1.82
N CYS A 209 -10.06 -41.02 2.02
CA CYS A 209 -8.77 -41.64 1.75
C CYS A 209 -8.52 -42.81 2.73
N GLU A 210 -8.31 -44.00 2.19
CA GLU A 210 -7.91 -45.22 2.92
C GLU A 210 -6.42 -45.55 2.73
N ASP A 211 -5.72 -44.78 1.89
CA ASP A 211 -4.29 -44.94 1.63
C ASP A 211 -3.48 -44.56 2.88
N LYS A 212 -2.88 -45.58 3.49
CA LYS A 212 -2.07 -45.44 4.71
C LYS A 212 -0.84 -44.58 4.49
N GLU A 213 -0.22 -44.64 3.31
CA GLU A 213 0.99 -43.87 2.99
C GLU A 213 0.67 -42.38 2.85
N GLU A 214 -0.45 -42.03 2.21
CA GLU A 214 -0.93 -40.65 2.11
C GLU A 214 -1.24 -40.07 3.50
N ILE A 215 -1.94 -40.84 4.34
CA ILE A 215 -2.29 -40.44 5.71
C ILE A 215 -1.02 -40.20 6.55
N GLU A 216 -0.04 -41.09 6.46
CA GLU A 216 1.23 -40.97 7.19
C GLU A 216 2.03 -39.74 6.74
N MET A 217 2.13 -39.50 5.43
CA MET A 217 2.79 -38.32 4.88
C MET A 217 2.15 -37.03 5.40
N ILE A 218 0.82 -36.94 5.38
CA ILE A 218 0.07 -35.75 5.83
C ILE A 218 0.23 -35.53 7.34
N ASN A 219 0.27 -36.61 8.14
CA ASN A 219 0.53 -36.52 9.57
C ASN A 219 1.95 -35.99 9.86
N LYS A 220 2.95 -36.42 9.09
CA LYS A 220 4.32 -35.90 9.17
C LYS A 220 4.39 -34.41 8.84
N GLN A 221 3.73 -33.98 7.76
CA GLN A 221 3.62 -32.57 7.37
C GLN A 221 2.97 -31.72 8.48
N LYS A 222 1.85 -32.19 9.06
CA LYS A 222 1.20 -31.52 10.21
C LYS A 222 2.12 -31.41 11.42
N ALA A 223 2.89 -32.47 11.73
CA ALA A 223 3.84 -32.44 12.83
C ALA A 223 4.94 -31.40 12.59
N GLN A 224 5.44 -31.28 11.36
CA GLN A 224 6.41 -30.26 10.96
C GLN A 224 5.84 -28.84 11.10
N LEU A 225 4.61 -28.60 10.65
CA LEU A 225 3.93 -27.31 10.80
C LEU A 225 3.71 -26.93 12.27
N LYS A 226 3.31 -27.89 13.12
CA LYS A 226 3.18 -27.69 14.58
C LYS A 226 4.52 -27.33 15.22
N ARG A 227 5.61 -28.01 14.82
CA ARG A 227 6.97 -27.65 15.26
C ARG A 227 7.35 -26.22 14.86
N GLY A 228 7.04 -25.82 13.62
CA GLY A 228 7.21 -24.44 13.16
C GLY A 228 6.41 -23.44 14.00
N ARG A 229 5.16 -23.78 14.36
CA ARG A 229 4.29 -22.93 15.18
C ARG A 229 4.83 -22.73 16.60
N THR A 230 5.37 -23.79 17.21
CA THR A 230 6.05 -23.72 18.51
C THR A 230 7.40 -23.02 18.42
N TYR A 231 8.08 -23.11 17.26
CA TYR A 231 9.35 -22.41 17.04
C TYR A 231 9.15 -20.89 17.08
N ILE A 232 8.19 -20.36 16.32
CA ILE A 232 7.93 -18.91 16.24
C ILE A 232 7.28 -18.30 17.49
N SER A 233 6.76 -19.12 18.41
CA SER A 233 6.16 -18.64 19.66
C SER A 233 7.20 -18.36 20.75
N ARG A 234 8.49 -18.59 20.48
CA ARG A 234 9.59 -18.31 21.41
C ARG A 234 10.28 -17.02 21.02
N ASN A 235 10.38 -16.07 21.95
CA ASN A 235 11.01 -14.77 21.72
C ASN A 235 12.41 -14.85 21.10
N SER A 236 13.25 -15.81 21.53
CA SER A 236 14.61 -16.00 20.98
C SER A 236 14.61 -16.31 19.48
N ASN A 237 13.63 -17.12 19.03
CA ASN A 237 13.52 -17.55 17.64
C ASN A 237 12.91 -16.46 16.78
N THR A 238 11.91 -15.75 17.31
CA THR A 238 11.36 -14.56 16.66
C THR A 238 12.43 -13.51 16.43
N ASN A 239 13.34 -13.32 17.39
CA ASN A 239 14.50 -12.45 17.23
C ASN A 239 15.46 -12.95 16.13
N SER A 240 15.71 -14.27 16.03
CA SER A 240 16.49 -14.85 14.92
C SER A 240 15.87 -14.55 13.56
N ILE A 241 14.54 -14.66 13.42
CA ILE A 241 13.80 -14.32 12.20
C ILE A 241 13.96 -12.84 11.84
N VAL A 242 13.86 -11.95 12.84
CA VAL A 242 14.07 -10.50 12.67
C VAL A 242 15.52 -10.20 12.26
N ASP A 243 16.50 -10.91 12.82
CA ASP A 243 17.92 -10.76 12.46
C ASP A 243 18.24 -11.32 11.07
N MET A 244 17.48 -12.32 10.60
CA MET A 244 17.54 -12.76 9.22
C MET A 244 16.86 -11.76 8.27
N TYR A 245 15.76 -11.14 8.70
CA TYR A 245 15.04 -10.14 7.91
C TYR A 245 15.93 -8.95 7.58
N ARG A 246 16.66 -8.40 8.55
CA ARG A 246 17.60 -7.28 8.30
C ARG A 246 18.65 -7.61 7.23
N THR A 247 19.08 -8.86 7.15
CA THR A 247 20.09 -9.30 6.18
C THR A 247 19.51 -9.43 4.77
N GLN A 248 18.23 -9.80 4.66
CA GLN A 248 17.55 -10.01 3.38
C GLN A 248 16.89 -8.75 2.81
N TYR A 249 16.37 -7.89 3.68
CA TYR A 249 15.61 -6.68 3.35
C TYR A 249 16.25 -5.45 3.99
N GLY A 250 17.58 -5.44 4.01
CA GLY A 250 18.39 -4.33 4.48
C GLY A 250 18.63 -3.32 3.38
N ASP A 251 18.51 -2.04 3.69
CA ASP A 251 18.80 -0.91 2.80
C ASP A 251 19.82 0.00 3.50
N ASN A 252 20.94 0.25 2.82
CA ASN A 252 22.03 1.07 3.34
C ASN A 252 21.86 2.55 3.00
N ASP A 253 21.01 2.89 2.04
CA ASP A 253 20.94 4.24 1.46
C ASP A 253 19.72 5.02 1.97
N ILE A 254 18.68 4.33 2.44
CA ILE A 254 17.40 4.96 2.81
C ILE A 254 17.55 6.06 3.87
N GLU A 255 18.38 5.88 4.90
CA GLU A 255 18.62 6.92 5.93
C GLU A 255 19.19 8.22 5.34
N GLY A 256 19.99 8.11 4.28
CA GLY A 256 20.54 9.26 3.57
C GLY A 256 19.48 10.02 2.76
N LYS A 257 18.43 9.33 2.32
CA LYS A 257 17.38 9.86 1.44
C LYS A 257 16.19 10.46 2.19
N LEU A 258 15.98 10.09 3.46
CA LEU A 258 14.83 10.55 4.24
C LEU A 258 14.74 12.09 4.31
N ASP A 259 13.57 12.62 3.98
CA ASP A 259 13.23 14.05 4.01
C ASP A 259 14.17 14.95 3.19
N THR A 260 14.81 14.40 2.15
CA THR A 260 15.79 15.15 1.32
C THR A 260 15.20 15.78 0.06
N ASN A 261 13.99 15.38 -0.37
CA ASN A 261 13.37 15.97 -1.54
C ASN A 261 12.87 17.40 -1.21
N PRO A 262 13.45 18.45 -1.83
CA PRO A 262 13.13 19.83 -1.48
C PRO A 262 11.74 20.27 -1.99
N ASP A 263 11.20 19.58 -3.00
CA ASP A 263 9.98 19.96 -3.69
C ASP A 263 8.74 19.19 -3.19
N LEU A 264 8.89 18.22 -2.27
CA LEU A 264 7.76 17.47 -1.72
C LEU A 264 7.44 17.92 -0.29
N LEU A 265 6.17 18.04 0.06
CA LEU A 265 5.73 18.31 1.43
C LEU A 265 4.55 17.42 1.78
N VAL A 266 4.58 16.75 2.93
CA VAL A 266 3.51 15.80 3.29
C VAL A 266 2.47 16.44 4.18
N ALA A 267 1.21 16.40 3.79
CA ALA A 267 0.03 16.75 4.59
C ALA A 267 -0.73 15.50 5.03
N CYS A 268 -1.76 15.65 5.87
CA CYS A 268 -2.55 14.53 6.38
C CYS A 268 -3.28 13.73 5.28
N ASN A 269 -3.57 14.34 4.14
CA ASN A 269 -4.27 13.73 3.00
C ASN A 269 -3.37 13.30 1.83
N GLY A 270 -2.06 13.56 1.87
CA GLY A 270 -1.19 13.20 0.75
C GLY A 270 0.15 13.93 0.72
N VAL A 271 0.91 13.63 -0.32
CA VAL A 271 2.16 14.30 -0.65
C VAL A 271 1.84 15.42 -1.64
N ILE A 272 2.19 16.64 -1.25
CA ILE A 272 2.08 17.85 -2.04
C ILE A 272 3.36 17.99 -2.86
N ASP A 273 3.22 18.05 -4.18
CA ASP A 273 4.26 18.54 -5.06
C ASP A 273 4.23 20.07 -5.03
N LEU A 274 5.26 20.71 -4.46
CA LEU A 274 5.33 22.16 -4.30
C LEU A 274 5.54 22.90 -5.63
N ARG A 275 5.99 22.21 -6.68
CA ARG A 275 6.15 22.80 -8.03
C ARG A 275 4.81 22.82 -8.77
N ALA A 276 4.06 21.74 -8.67
CA ALA A 276 2.76 21.60 -9.35
C ALA A 276 1.58 22.15 -8.53
N GLY A 277 1.70 22.17 -7.20
CA GLY A 277 0.58 22.45 -6.29
C GLY A 277 -0.44 21.30 -6.22
N GLU A 278 -0.07 20.11 -6.70
CA GLU A 278 -0.93 18.93 -6.71
C GLU A 278 -0.66 18.05 -5.49
N CYS A 279 -1.72 17.39 -5.00
CA CYS A 279 -1.63 16.46 -3.88
C CYS A 279 -1.98 15.05 -4.36
N ARG A 280 -1.07 14.11 -4.11
CA ARG A 280 -1.20 12.70 -4.51
C ARG A 280 -0.98 11.76 -3.33
N SER A 281 -1.31 10.48 -3.54
CA SER A 281 -0.92 9.43 -2.59
C SER A 281 0.61 9.34 -2.47
N GLY A 282 1.10 8.97 -1.29
CA GLY A 282 2.52 8.79 -1.06
C GLY A 282 3.05 7.53 -1.74
N GLU A 283 4.30 7.59 -2.14
CA GLU A 283 5.06 6.48 -2.69
C GLU A 283 6.29 6.20 -1.80
N PRO A 284 6.71 4.93 -1.63
CA PRO A 284 7.94 4.61 -0.88
C PRO A 284 9.17 5.39 -1.37
N GLU A 285 9.22 5.68 -2.66
CA GLU A 285 10.27 6.41 -3.37
C GLU A 285 10.29 7.93 -3.06
N ASP A 286 9.26 8.46 -2.38
CA ASP A 286 9.25 9.85 -1.92
C ASP A 286 10.21 10.07 -0.74
N TYR A 287 10.54 9.00 -0.01
CA TYR A 287 11.43 9.03 1.15
C TYR A 287 11.03 10.06 2.22
N MET A 288 9.74 10.32 2.41
CA MET A 288 9.27 11.29 3.41
C MET A 288 9.03 10.61 4.77
N ALA A 289 9.53 11.20 5.85
CA ALA A 289 9.31 10.77 7.24
C ALA A 289 8.67 11.86 8.11
N LYS A 290 8.64 13.10 7.63
CA LYS A 290 7.95 14.23 8.26
C LYS A 290 6.69 14.61 7.49
N LYS A 291 5.64 14.98 8.25
CA LYS A 291 4.40 15.57 7.73
C LYS A 291 3.98 16.76 8.56
N LEU A 292 3.15 17.59 7.95
CA LEU A 292 2.33 18.60 8.60
C LEU A 292 1.14 17.92 9.30
N ASP A 293 0.65 18.51 10.39
CA ASP A 293 -0.59 18.09 11.04
C ASP A 293 -1.81 18.87 10.51
N THR A 294 -1.87 19.03 9.19
CA THR A 294 -2.97 19.73 8.51
C THR A 294 -3.30 19.08 7.17
N TYR A 295 -4.48 19.40 6.65
CA TYR A 295 -4.95 18.98 5.32
C TYR A 295 -4.60 20.02 4.28
N TYR A 296 -4.18 19.57 3.10
CA TYR A 296 -4.01 20.44 1.95
C TYR A 296 -5.30 20.47 1.12
N ASN A 297 -5.89 21.66 0.99
CA ASN A 297 -7.16 21.87 0.32
C ASN A 297 -7.00 22.29 -1.17
N GLY A 298 -5.77 22.42 -1.67
CA GLY A 298 -5.48 22.88 -3.04
C GLY A 298 -5.20 24.38 -3.14
N LEU A 299 -4.56 24.79 -4.25
CA LEU A 299 -4.18 26.18 -4.51
C LEU A 299 -5.38 27.15 -4.58
N GLU A 300 -6.54 26.66 -5.02
CA GLU A 300 -7.77 27.46 -5.16
C GLU A 300 -8.52 27.66 -3.82
N SER A 301 -7.96 27.16 -2.71
CA SER A 301 -8.58 27.31 -1.39
C SER A 301 -8.54 28.75 -0.93
N SER A 302 -9.64 29.20 -0.32
CA SER A 302 -9.71 30.53 0.28
C SER A 302 -8.63 30.72 1.35
N THR A 303 -7.79 31.73 1.17
CA THR A 303 -6.77 32.20 2.12
C THR A 303 -7.16 33.48 2.84
N LYS A 304 -8.43 33.91 2.74
CA LYS A 304 -8.93 35.21 3.19
C LYS A 304 -8.40 35.66 4.55
N ASP A 305 -8.45 34.82 5.59
CA ASP A 305 -8.01 35.19 6.94
C ASP A 305 -6.49 35.48 6.98
N ILE A 306 -5.69 34.75 6.20
CA ILE A 306 -4.25 34.99 6.06
C ILE A 306 -3.98 36.22 5.21
N ASP A 307 -4.78 36.46 4.16
CA ASP A 307 -4.63 37.65 3.31
C ASP A 307 -4.94 38.93 4.10
N GLU A 308 -6.01 38.93 4.90
CA GLU A 308 -6.36 40.02 5.82
C GLU A 308 -5.27 40.23 6.88
N PHE A 309 -4.75 39.14 7.46
CA PHE A 309 -3.63 39.20 8.40
C PHE A 309 -2.37 39.82 7.78
N MET A 310 -2.01 39.43 6.56
CA MET A 310 -0.83 39.96 5.86
C MET A 310 -1.00 41.45 5.53
N LEU A 311 -2.19 41.87 5.10
CA LEU A 311 -2.50 43.28 4.86
C LEU A 311 -2.38 44.12 6.14
N ASP A 312 -2.82 43.60 7.28
CA ASP A 312 -2.75 44.29 8.57
C ASP A 312 -1.30 44.47 9.05
N ILE A 313 -0.49 43.41 9.05
CA ILE A 313 0.88 43.47 9.60
C ILE A 313 1.88 44.22 8.70
N PHE A 314 1.54 44.41 7.41
CA PHE A 314 2.37 45.11 6.42
C PHE A 314 1.78 46.45 5.96
N ASP A 315 0.79 47.00 6.67
CA ASP A 315 0.21 48.33 6.39
C ASP A 315 -0.28 48.48 4.93
N GLN A 316 -0.97 47.43 4.45
CA GLN A 316 -1.47 47.32 3.08
C GLN A 316 -0.40 47.45 1.98
N ASN A 317 0.88 47.32 2.32
CA ASN A 317 1.98 47.35 1.36
C ASN A 317 2.04 46.03 0.58
N THR A 318 1.34 46.00 -0.55
CA THR A 318 1.20 44.82 -1.41
C THR A 318 2.51 44.32 -1.99
N ASP A 319 3.43 45.22 -2.38
CA ASP A 319 4.76 44.86 -2.88
C ASP A 319 5.59 44.12 -1.81
N LEU A 320 5.53 44.59 -0.56
CA LEU A 320 6.21 43.96 0.57
C LEU A 320 5.57 42.61 0.92
N ILE A 321 4.24 42.52 0.87
CA ILE A 321 3.50 41.27 1.10
C ILE A 321 3.91 40.22 0.07
N GLU A 322 3.92 40.55 -1.22
CA GLU A 322 4.32 39.63 -2.29
C GLU A 322 5.78 39.17 -2.13
N TYR A 323 6.67 40.08 -1.76
CA TYR A 323 8.06 39.75 -1.45
C TYR A 323 8.17 38.77 -0.27
N VAL A 324 7.47 39.03 0.83
CA VAL A 324 7.49 38.17 2.02
C VAL A 324 6.86 36.81 1.71
N GLN A 325 5.72 36.76 1.02
CA GLN A 325 5.08 35.49 0.63
C GLN A 325 6.01 34.63 -0.24
N ARG A 326 6.74 35.23 -1.17
CA ARG A 326 7.75 34.52 -1.98
C ARG A 326 8.90 33.99 -1.13
N LEU A 327 9.39 34.76 -0.16
CA LEU A 327 10.42 34.29 0.78
C LEU A 327 9.92 33.15 1.66
N LEU A 328 8.68 33.23 2.16
CA LEU A 328 8.07 32.18 2.95
C LEU A 328 7.86 30.91 2.10
N GLY A 329 7.36 31.07 0.87
CA GLY A 329 7.22 29.97 -0.09
C GLY A 329 8.56 29.29 -0.39
N TYR A 330 9.61 30.09 -0.63
CA TYR A 330 10.97 29.58 -0.80
C TYR A 330 11.46 28.83 0.46
N GLY A 331 11.23 29.38 1.65
CA GLY A 331 11.59 28.74 2.92
C GLY A 331 10.78 27.47 3.24
N ILE A 332 9.58 27.30 2.66
CA ILE A 332 8.80 26.05 2.76
C ILE A 332 9.37 24.97 1.82
N THR A 333 10.13 25.34 0.80
CA THR A 333 10.92 24.35 0.04
C THR A 333 12.14 23.91 0.83
N GLY A 334 12.83 22.86 0.37
CA GLY A 334 14.16 22.49 0.89
C GLY A 334 15.33 23.17 0.17
N HIS A 335 15.07 24.12 -0.74
CA HIS A 335 16.13 24.76 -1.52
C HIS A 335 16.91 25.78 -0.69
N THR A 336 18.22 25.84 -0.93
CA THR A 336 19.14 26.79 -0.27
C THR A 336 19.94 27.65 -1.26
N SER A 337 19.50 27.70 -2.53
CA SER A 337 20.16 28.39 -3.64
C SER A 337 20.40 29.88 -3.40
N GLU A 338 19.47 30.58 -2.75
CA GLU A 338 19.53 32.03 -2.54
C GLU A 338 20.51 32.44 -1.43
N GLN A 339 20.91 31.50 -0.57
CA GLN A 339 21.86 31.75 0.54
C GLN A 339 21.55 33.01 1.36
N CYS A 340 20.27 33.28 1.60
CA CYS A 340 19.79 34.52 2.22
C CYS A 340 19.20 34.30 3.62
N TRP A 341 19.24 35.33 4.46
CA TRP A 341 18.56 35.36 5.76
C TRP A 341 17.45 36.41 5.74
N LEU A 342 16.30 36.04 6.30
CA LEU A 342 15.19 36.98 6.53
C LEU A 342 15.28 37.53 7.96
N ILE A 343 15.58 38.83 8.08
CA ILE A 343 15.62 39.51 9.37
C ILE A 343 14.35 40.35 9.52
N LEU A 344 13.45 39.93 10.41
CA LEU A 344 12.22 40.67 10.71
C LEU A 344 12.50 41.76 11.75
N THR A 345 12.64 43.03 11.32
CA THR A 345 12.93 44.17 12.21
C THR A 345 11.72 45.07 12.46
N GLY A 346 11.62 45.70 13.63
CA GLY A 346 10.63 46.75 13.94
C GLY A 346 10.41 46.98 15.44
N SER A 347 9.70 48.04 15.81
CA SER A 347 9.57 48.57 17.18
C SER A 347 8.64 47.78 18.12
N GLY A 348 8.37 46.49 17.84
CA GLY A 348 7.40 45.67 18.57
C GLY A 348 5.94 45.97 18.19
N GLY A 349 5.02 45.05 18.47
CA GLY A 349 3.57 45.23 18.20
C GLY A 349 3.09 44.97 16.77
N ASN A 350 3.99 44.79 15.79
CA ASN A 350 3.63 44.70 14.36
C ASN A 350 3.49 43.25 13.85
N GLY A 351 2.95 42.32 14.64
CA GLY A 351 2.62 40.96 14.18
C GLY A 351 3.79 40.01 13.84
N LYS A 352 5.07 40.41 13.95
CA LYS A 352 6.24 39.55 13.61
C LYS A 352 6.25 38.23 14.36
N SER A 353 6.09 38.29 15.69
CA SER A 353 6.05 37.08 16.53
C SER A 353 4.84 36.21 16.24
N LEU A 354 3.73 36.82 15.79
CA LEU A 354 2.54 36.07 15.37
C LEU A 354 2.77 35.35 14.04
N LEU A 355 3.42 36.00 13.06
CA LEU A 355 3.81 35.37 11.80
C LEU A 355 4.79 34.20 12.02
N VAL A 356 5.81 34.40 12.87
CA VAL A 356 6.76 33.33 13.22
C VAL A 356 6.04 32.19 13.93
N GLY A 357 5.18 32.49 14.91
CA GLY A 357 4.39 31.48 15.62
C GLY A 357 3.42 30.72 14.72
N LEU A 358 2.87 31.36 13.68
CA LEU A 358 2.06 30.70 12.65
C LEU A 358 2.89 29.69 11.86
N LEU A 359 4.09 30.08 11.42
CA LEU A 359 4.99 29.19 10.66
C LEU A 359 5.47 28.01 11.52
N GLU A 360 5.86 28.27 12.77
CA GLU A 360 6.25 27.24 13.73
C GLU A 360 5.12 26.21 13.91
N LYS A 361 3.89 26.68 14.09
CA LYS A 361 2.71 25.82 14.24
C LYS A 361 2.34 25.08 12.95
N LEU A 362 2.51 25.69 11.79
CA LEU A 362 2.19 25.05 10.52
C LEU A 362 3.20 23.96 10.16
N LEU A 363 4.48 24.27 10.28
CA LEU A 363 5.57 23.43 9.78
C LEU A 363 6.03 22.39 10.79
N GLU A 364 5.85 22.63 12.09
CA GLU A 364 6.19 21.73 13.20
C GLU A 364 7.54 21.03 13.00
N LYS A 365 7.54 19.78 12.50
CA LYS A 365 8.73 18.95 12.27
C LYS A 365 9.70 19.52 11.21
N TRP A 366 9.23 20.44 10.37
CA TRP A 366 10.00 21.14 9.36
C TRP A 366 10.53 22.50 9.86
N TYR A 367 10.12 22.95 11.04
CA TYR A 367 10.59 24.18 11.68
C TYR A 367 11.51 23.85 12.84
N VAL A 368 12.65 24.55 12.96
CA VAL A 368 13.58 24.35 14.08
C VAL A 368 14.13 25.66 14.56
N THR A 369 13.80 26.09 15.76
CA THR A 369 14.45 27.25 16.38
C THR A 369 15.94 26.97 16.58
N ALA A 370 16.78 27.65 15.80
CA ALA A 370 18.23 27.52 15.92
C ALA A 370 18.73 28.05 17.28
N PRO A 371 19.48 27.26 18.07
CA PRO A 371 20.07 27.75 19.32
C PRO A 371 21.08 28.86 19.06
N TYR A 372 21.10 29.86 19.94
CA TYR A 372 21.91 31.08 19.83
C TYR A 372 23.40 30.78 19.61
N ASP A 373 23.90 29.76 20.30
CA ASP A 373 25.27 29.28 20.30
C ASP A 373 25.77 28.72 18.95
N ILE A 374 24.89 28.51 17.97
CA ILE A 374 25.27 28.19 16.59
C ILE A 374 25.84 29.43 15.87
N PHE A 375 25.34 30.62 16.21
CA PHE A 375 25.73 31.87 15.56
C PHE A 375 26.90 32.57 16.24
N PHE A 376 27.13 32.30 17.53
CA PHE A 376 28.16 32.96 18.32
C PHE A 376 29.24 31.96 18.77
N LYS A 377 30.50 32.23 18.43
CA LYS A 377 31.63 31.46 18.96
C LYS A 377 31.65 31.56 20.48
N SER A 378 31.38 30.45 21.17
CA SER A 378 31.62 30.36 22.61
C SER A 378 33.14 30.57 22.87
N ASN A 379 33.48 31.40 23.86
CA ASN A 379 34.89 31.61 24.29
C ASN A 379 35.50 30.37 24.98
N ARG A 380 34.76 29.27 25.10
CA ARG A 380 35.30 27.98 25.54
C ARG A 380 35.83 27.24 24.33
N ARG A 381 37.04 26.68 24.43
CA ARG A 381 37.60 25.74 23.45
C ARG A 381 36.68 24.52 23.32
N ALA A 382 35.60 24.64 22.57
CA ALA A 382 34.86 23.50 22.05
C ALA A 382 35.86 22.74 21.15
N GLN A 383 36.12 21.48 21.48
CA GLN A 383 36.96 20.63 20.64
C GLN A 383 36.37 20.62 19.23
N ALA A 384 37.13 21.11 18.25
CA ALA A 384 36.78 21.00 16.85
C ALA A 384 36.52 19.51 16.53
N GLY A 385 35.28 19.18 16.14
CA GLY A 385 34.86 17.81 15.83
C GLY A 385 34.07 17.07 16.91
N GLY A 386 33.69 17.72 18.02
CA GLY A 386 32.77 17.12 19.00
C GLY A 386 31.33 16.96 18.48
N PRO A 387 30.60 15.90 18.87
CA PRO A 387 29.19 15.74 18.50
C PRO A 387 28.37 16.92 19.02
N SER A 388 27.65 17.60 18.13
CA SER A 388 26.79 18.75 18.46
C SER A 388 25.32 18.36 18.30
N PRO A 389 24.62 17.94 19.39
CA PRO A 389 23.24 17.45 19.33
C PRO A 389 22.28 18.44 18.65
N HIS A 390 22.53 19.73 18.82
CA HIS A 390 21.77 20.83 18.21
C HIS A 390 21.85 20.88 16.67
N LEU A 391 22.96 20.43 16.07
CA LEU A 391 23.07 20.31 14.61
C LEU A 391 22.25 19.11 14.09
N GLY A 392 22.11 18.06 14.90
CA GLY A 392 21.30 16.88 14.56
C GLY A 392 19.81 17.19 14.44
N THR A 393 19.29 18.08 15.27
CA THR A 393 17.87 18.49 15.24
C THR A 393 17.52 19.35 14.03
N MET A 394 18.49 20.08 13.45
CA MET A 394 18.28 20.91 12.26
C MET A 394 18.28 20.12 10.95
N ARG A 395 18.59 18.82 10.96
CA ARG A 395 18.62 18.01 9.74
C ARG A 395 17.22 17.94 9.11
N GLY A 396 17.14 18.38 7.85
CA GLY A 396 15.89 18.43 7.09
C GLY A 396 14.88 19.42 7.67
N ALA A 397 15.31 20.44 8.42
CA ALA A 397 14.49 21.62 8.69
C ALA A 397 14.46 22.50 7.42
N ARG A 398 13.34 23.16 7.19
CA ARG A 398 13.16 24.09 6.06
C ARG A 398 13.20 25.55 6.48
N ILE A 399 12.69 25.83 7.67
CA ILE A 399 12.77 27.14 8.32
C ILE A 399 13.43 26.98 9.69
N CYS A 400 14.36 27.88 10.03
CA CYS A 400 15.11 27.85 11.28
C CYS A 400 15.28 29.20 11.98
#